data_AF-A0A7S0Z3X2-F1
#
_entry.id   AF-A0A7S0Z3X2-F1
#
_cell.length_a   1.000
_cell.length_b   1.000
_cell.length_c   1.000
_cell.angle_alpha   90.00
_cell.angle_beta   90.00
_cell.angle_gamma   90.00
#
_symmetry.space_group_name_H-M   'P 1'
#
loop_
_entity.id
_entity.type
_entity.pdbx_description
1 polymer ?
#
loop_
_entity_poly.entity_id
_entity_poly.type
_entity_poly.pdbx_seq_one_letter_code
_entity_poly.pdbx_strand_id
1 'polypeptide(L)'
;SCNAGYFGDTERGAACELCPANSNSTNAQITVESCFCDAGFYGSFSEGPRNLTAGDNTTVRTGQCTQCPANSFSDANSTRLDQCTCNVGYYGGFGEGQEGVCRLCSTLDPNSFTHNLTEVGRCQCD
;
A
#
# COMPACT_ATOMS: atom_id res chain seq x y z
N SER A 1 -18.01 10.43 -16.18
CA SER A 1 -17.18 10.10 -15.01
C SER A 1 -17.05 8.59 -14.89
N CYS A 2 -15.90 8.10 -14.43
CA CYS A 2 -15.67 6.67 -14.20
C CYS A 2 -16.22 6.20 -12.85
N ASN A 3 -16.59 4.92 -12.74
CA ASN A 3 -16.99 4.30 -11.47
C ASN A 3 -15.77 4.03 -10.58
N ALA A 4 -16.00 3.74 -9.30
CA ALA A 4 -14.97 3.27 -8.38
C ALA A 4 -14.20 2.06 -8.96
N GLY A 5 -12.89 2.04 -8.73
CA GLY A 5 -11.95 1.08 -9.30
C GLY A 5 -11.48 1.42 -10.72
N TYR A 6 -11.94 2.52 -11.30
CA TYR A 6 -11.55 3.01 -12.62
C TYR A 6 -11.11 4.48 -12.58
N PHE A 7 -10.34 4.90 -13.56
CA PHE A 7 -9.99 6.30 -13.80
C PHE A 7 -10.09 6.63 -15.29
N GLY A 8 -10.32 7.90 -15.63
CA GLY A 8 -10.33 8.36 -17.03
C GLY A 8 -11.09 9.67 -17.24
N ASP A 9 -10.56 10.50 -18.14
CA ASP A 9 -11.16 11.79 -18.53
C ASP A 9 -12.26 11.62 -19.59
N THR A 10 -13.44 11.15 -19.17
CA THR A 10 -14.57 10.98 -20.09
C THR A 10 -15.04 12.29 -20.73
N GLU A 11 -14.76 13.43 -20.11
CA GLU A 11 -15.11 14.76 -20.64
C GLU A 11 -14.22 15.14 -21.84
N ARG A 12 -12.97 14.66 -21.84
CA ARG A 12 -12.04 14.76 -22.98
C ARG A 12 -12.07 13.54 -23.90
N GLY A 13 -13.06 12.66 -23.75
CA GLY A 13 -13.26 11.49 -24.60
C GLY A 13 -12.32 10.31 -24.30
N ALA A 14 -11.60 10.32 -23.17
CA ALA A 14 -10.85 9.16 -22.72
C ALA A 14 -11.80 8.08 -22.19
N ALA A 15 -11.49 6.81 -22.48
CA ALA A 15 -12.19 5.68 -21.90
C ALA A 15 -11.83 5.51 -20.41
N CYS A 16 -12.70 4.86 -19.66
CA CYS A 16 -12.38 4.45 -18.29
C CYS A 16 -11.44 3.25 -18.31
N GLU A 17 -10.29 3.40 -17.68
CA GLU A 17 -9.29 2.37 -17.49
C GLU A 17 -9.40 1.82 -16.06
N LEU A 18 -9.21 0.51 -15.90
CA LEU A 18 -9.18 -0.12 -14.58
C LEU A 18 -7.94 0.38 -13.83
N CYS A 19 -8.07 0.63 -12.52
CA CYS A 19 -6.91 0.85 -11.68
C CYS A 19 -5.94 -0.35 -11.75
N PRO A 20 -4.62 -0.11 -11.62
CA PRO A 20 -3.64 -1.20 -11.61
C PRO A 20 -3.90 -2.24 -10.52
N ALA A 21 -3.25 -3.40 -10.62
CA ALA A 21 -3.46 -4.49 -9.67
C ALA A 21 -3.27 -4.07 -8.20
N ASN A 22 -4.14 -4.58 -7.33
CA ASN A 22 -4.17 -4.30 -5.88
C ASN A 22 -4.36 -2.81 -5.55
N SER A 23 -5.11 -2.10 -6.40
CA SER A 23 -5.47 -0.71 -6.19
C SER A 23 -6.91 -0.43 -6.59
N ASN A 24 -7.46 0.63 -6.01
CA ASN A 24 -8.82 1.08 -6.23
C ASN A 24 -8.87 2.60 -6.37
N SER A 25 -10.02 3.14 -6.77
CA SER A 25 -10.28 4.57 -6.87
C SER A 25 -11.68 4.87 -6.37
N THR A 26 -11.91 6.12 -5.96
CA THR A 26 -13.29 6.59 -5.74
C THR A 26 -13.98 6.87 -7.08
N ASN A 27 -15.25 7.29 -7.06
CA ASN A 27 -15.95 7.65 -8.28
C ASN A 27 -15.35 8.92 -8.93
N ALA A 28 -15.52 9.04 -10.24
CA ALA A 28 -15.19 10.19 -11.07
C ALA A 28 -13.69 10.56 -11.11
N GLN A 29 -12.81 9.59 -10.92
CA GLN A 29 -11.36 9.83 -11.04
C GLN A 29 -10.91 9.94 -12.49
N ILE A 30 -9.92 10.81 -12.71
CA ILE A 30 -9.49 11.23 -14.05
C ILE A 30 -8.14 10.61 -14.40
N THR A 31 -7.21 10.52 -13.45
CA THR A 31 -5.83 10.10 -13.68
C THR A 31 -5.46 8.88 -12.84
N VAL A 32 -4.37 8.20 -13.19
CA VAL A 32 -3.93 7.01 -12.44
C VAL A 32 -3.39 7.35 -11.06
N GLU A 33 -2.93 8.59 -10.80
CA GLU A 33 -2.55 9.04 -9.45
C GLU A 33 -3.70 8.94 -8.44
N SER A 34 -4.94 8.95 -8.92
CA SER A 34 -6.12 8.78 -8.09
C SER A 34 -6.36 7.33 -7.65
N CYS A 35 -5.66 6.36 -8.26
CA CYS A 35 -5.67 4.98 -7.78
C CYS A 35 -4.83 4.89 -6.52
N PHE A 36 -5.39 4.33 -5.46
CA PHE A 36 -4.73 4.10 -4.19
C PHE A 36 -4.65 2.60 -3.91
N CYS A 37 -3.58 2.16 -3.24
CA CYS A 37 -3.42 0.74 -2.93
C CYS A 37 -4.53 0.24 -2.01
N ASP A 38 -4.99 -0.98 -2.29
CA ASP A 38 -5.92 -1.69 -1.42
C ASP A 38 -5.29 -1.96 -0.05
N ALA A 39 -6.13 -2.25 0.94
CA ALA A 39 -5.64 -2.57 2.28
C ALA A 39 -4.74 -3.83 2.26
N GLY A 40 -3.64 -3.79 3.01
CA GLY A 40 -2.58 -4.80 2.97
C GLY A 40 -1.51 -4.55 1.90
N PHE A 41 -1.62 -3.47 1.11
CA PHE A 41 -0.63 -3.04 0.14
C PHE A 41 -0.19 -1.60 0.40
N TYR A 42 0.99 -1.25 -0.10
CA TYR A 42 1.50 0.11 -0.08
C TYR A 42 2.13 0.51 -1.43
N GLY A 43 2.08 1.80 -1.73
CA GLY A 43 2.70 2.36 -2.93
C GLY A 43 1.87 3.51 -3.50
N SER A 44 2.30 4.02 -4.64
CA SER A 44 1.60 5.08 -5.36
C SER A 44 1.85 4.96 -6.85
N PHE A 45 1.01 5.63 -7.63
CA PHE A 45 1.13 5.72 -9.08
C PHE A 45 1.43 7.16 -9.49
N SER A 46 2.08 7.31 -10.64
CA SER A 46 2.34 8.61 -11.27
C SER A 46 2.35 8.50 -12.78
N GLU A 47 1.85 9.55 -13.43
CA GLU A 47 2.01 9.77 -14.85
C GLU A 47 3.36 10.46 -15.11
N GLY A 48 4.19 9.78 -15.88
CA GLY A 48 5.42 10.32 -16.42
C GLY A 48 5.17 11.14 -17.69
N PRO A 49 6.24 11.67 -18.30
CA PRO A 49 6.11 12.37 -19.57
C PRO A 49 5.54 11.44 -20.64
N ARG A 50 4.86 12.04 -21.63
CA ARG A 50 4.48 11.30 -22.84
C ARG A 50 5.71 10.67 -23.45
N ASN A 51 5.63 9.38 -23.78
CA ASN A 51 6.65 8.78 -24.62
C ASN A 51 6.53 9.44 -26.00
N LEU A 52 7.62 9.98 -26.53
CA LEU A 52 7.64 10.62 -27.85
C LEU A 52 8.47 9.81 -28.86
N THR A 53 9.00 8.66 -28.43
CA THR A 53 9.78 7.78 -29.31
C THR A 53 8.87 6.82 -30.07
N ALA A 54 9.13 6.69 -31.38
CA ALA A 54 8.48 5.74 -32.30
C ALA A 54 6.95 5.87 -32.53
N GLY A 55 6.37 7.09 -32.44
CA GLY A 55 4.96 7.32 -32.79
C GLY A 55 3.94 6.79 -31.77
N ASP A 56 4.42 6.25 -30.65
CA ASP A 56 3.62 5.84 -29.51
C ASP A 56 3.37 7.06 -28.61
N ASN A 57 2.24 7.74 -28.79
CA ASN A 57 1.84 8.91 -28.00
C ASN A 57 1.16 8.51 -26.67
N THR A 58 1.63 7.44 -26.04
CA THR A 58 1.12 6.97 -24.74
C THR A 58 1.77 7.72 -23.59
N THR A 59 0.97 7.96 -22.55
CA THR A 59 1.47 8.44 -21.26
C THR A 59 2.22 7.31 -20.57
N VAL A 60 3.49 7.55 -20.19
CA VAL A 60 4.22 6.59 -19.37
C VAL A 60 3.56 6.57 -17.98
N ARG A 61 3.14 5.41 -17.49
CA ARG A 61 2.63 5.26 -16.14
C ARG A 61 3.66 4.49 -15.31
N THR A 62 3.96 4.97 -14.12
CA THR A 62 4.88 4.31 -13.18
C THR A 62 4.21 4.10 -11.82
N GLY A 63 4.77 3.20 -11.02
CA GLY A 63 4.26 2.88 -9.71
C GLY A 63 3.57 1.52 -9.65
N GLN A 64 3.49 0.97 -8.44
CA GLN A 64 2.88 -0.32 -8.16
C GLN A 64 2.50 -0.41 -6.69
N CYS A 65 1.48 -1.21 -6.40
CA CYS A 65 1.12 -1.59 -5.04
C CYS A 65 1.90 -2.84 -4.64
N THR A 66 2.73 -2.70 -3.62
CA THR A 66 3.54 -3.78 -3.05
C THR A 66 2.83 -4.32 -1.83
N GLN A 67 2.73 -5.65 -1.73
CA GLN A 67 2.13 -6.28 -0.56
C GLN A 67 2.95 -5.97 0.68
N CYS A 68 2.28 -5.67 1.79
CA CYS A 68 2.95 -5.59 3.08
C CYS A 68 3.65 -6.92 3.42
N PRO A 69 4.79 -6.90 4.12
CA PRO A 69 5.52 -8.11 4.50
C PRO A 69 4.66 -9.13 5.26
N ALA A 70 5.13 -10.37 5.31
CA ALA A 70 4.40 -11.45 5.97
C ALA A 70 4.01 -11.09 7.41
N ASN A 71 2.77 -11.43 7.79
CA ASN A 71 2.17 -11.14 9.10
C ASN A 71 2.05 -9.65 9.42
N SER A 72 1.93 -8.81 8.39
CA SER A 72 1.61 -7.39 8.53
C SER A 72 0.49 -6.97 7.61
N PHE A 73 -0.05 -5.78 7.87
CA PHE A 73 -1.16 -5.20 7.15
C PHE A 73 -1.05 -3.67 7.15
N SER A 74 -1.62 -3.04 6.13
CA SER A 74 -1.72 -1.58 5.99
C SER A 74 -3.16 -1.18 5.72
N ASP A 75 -3.55 0.02 6.14
CA ASP A 75 -4.81 0.60 5.69
C ASP A 75 -4.76 0.88 4.17
N ALA A 76 -5.93 0.94 3.54
CA ALA A 76 -6.04 1.39 2.16
C ALA A 76 -5.40 2.79 1.99
N ASN A 77 -4.86 3.07 0.82
CA ASN A 77 -4.13 4.30 0.51
C ASN A 77 -2.79 4.47 1.27
N SER A 78 -2.22 3.37 1.77
CA SER A 78 -0.84 3.39 2.23
C SER A 78 0.12 3.57 1.05
N THR A 79 1.11 4.44 1.23
CA THR A 79 2.07 4.86 0.19
C THR A 79 3.49 4.38 0.46
N ARG A 80 3.78 3.93 1.69
CA ARG A 80 5.12 3.57 2.16
C ARG A 80 5.11 2.30 3.00
N LEU A 81 6.24 1.60 2.99
CA LEU A 81 6.44 0.36 3.75
C LEU A 81 6.30 0.57 5.27
N ASP A 82 6.72 1.73 5.78
CA ASP A 82 6.60 2.09 7.20
C ASP A 82 5.15 2.34 7.67
N GLN A 83 4.18 2.27 6.76
CA GLN A 83 2.75 2.29 7.06
C GLN A 83 2.15 0.88 7.18
N CYS A 84 2.92 -0.18 6.89
CA CYS A 84 2.55 -1.52 7.29
C CYS A 84 2.72 -1.68 8.81
N THR A 85 1.84 -2.46 9.43
CA THR A 85 1.86 -2.73 10.87
C THR A 85 1.71 -4.23 11.10
N CYS A 86 2.39 -4.77 12.11
CA CYS A 86 2.28 -6.19 12.41
C CYS A 86 0.86 -6.55 12.85
N ASN A 87 0.37 -7.69 12.35
CA ASN A 87 -0.93 -8.22 12.73
C ASN A 87 -0.97 -8.54 14.23
N VAL A 88 -2.18 -8.65 14.78
CA VAL A 88 -2.37 -9.07 16.17
C VAL A 88 -1.61 -10.38 16.44
N GLY A 89 -0.82 -10.39 17.51
CA GLY A 89 0.05 -11.52 17.87
C GLY A 89 1.44 -11.48 17.23
N TYR A 90 1.79 -10.43 16.47
CA TYR A 90 3.12 -10.21 15.92
C TYR A 90 3.68 -8.85 16.34
N TYR A 91 5.01 -8.71 16.36
CA TYR A 91 5.73 -7.49 16.69
C TYR A 91 6.93 -7.26 15.77
N GLY A 92 7.43 -6.03 15.74
CA GLY A 92 8.49 -5.59 14.86
C GLY A 92 8.19 -4.19 14.33
N GLY A 93 8.85 -3.82 13.25
CA GLY A 93 8.51 -2.59 12.56
C GLY A 93 9.21 -2.47 11.21
N PHE A 94 8.77 -1.45 10.50
CA PHE A 94 9.13 -1.17 9.13
C PHE A 94 9.60 0.28 9.08
N GLY A 95 10.87 0.51 8.75
CA GLY A 95 11.48 1.83 8.80
C GLY A 95 12.98 1.75 8.54
N GLU A 96 13.63 2.89 8.37
CA GLU A 96 15.09 2.95 8.19
C GLU A 96 15.80 2.32 9.39
N GLY A 97 16.67 1.34 9.12
CA GLY A 97 17.41 0.61 10.14
C GLY A 97 16.67 -0.54 10.81
N GLN A 98 15.46 -0.90 10.36
CA GLN A 98 14.74 -2.09 10.83
C GLN A 98 14.81 -3.23 9.82
N GLU A 99 14.81 -4.48 10.33
CA GLU A 99 14.85 -5.69 9.50
C GLU A 99 13.59 -5.88 8.64
N GLY A 100 12.51 -5.11 8.89
CA GLY A 100 11.29 -5.14 8.09
C GLY A 100 10.56 -6.47 8.17
N VAL A 101 10.53 -7.08 9.36
CA VAL A 101 9.89 -8.38 9.61
C VAL A 101 9.01 -8.34 10.85
N CYS A 102 7.86 -9.01 10.76
CA CYS A 102 6.98 -9.27 11.89
C CYS A 102 7.28 -10.64 12.50
N ARG A 103 7.62 -10.64 13.79
CA ARG A 103 7.95 -11.82 14.58
C ARG A 103 6.77 -12.21 15.46
N LEU A 104 6.51 -13.50 15.60
CA LEU A 104 5.41 -14.01 16.41
C LEU A 104 5.66 -13.69 17.89
N CYS A 105 4.66 -13.16 18.58
CA CYS A 105 4.65 -13.11 20.04
C CYS A 105 4.47 -14.52 20.58
N SER A 106 5.54 -15.12 21.09
CA SER A 106 5.47 -16.41 21.76
C SER A 106 5.75 -16.25 23.26
N THR A 107 5.01 -16.95 24.10
CA THR A 107 5.29 -17.06 25.54
C THR A 107 6.55 -17.90 25.84
N LEU A 108 7.20 -18.44 24.80
CA LEU A 108 8.41 -19.25 24.89
C LEU A 108 9.66 -18.47 24.53
N ASP A 109 9.52 -17.24 24.02
CA ASP A 109 10.64 -16.35 23.83
C ASP A 109 10.93 -15.67 25.18
N PRO A 110 12.06 -15.95 25.84
CA PRO A 110 12.40 -15.38 27.14
C PRO A 110 12.55 -13.85 27.10
N ASN A 111 12.56 -13.22 25.91
CA ASN A 111 12.55 -11.78 25.74
C ASN A 111 11.12 -11.23 25.46
N SER A 112 10.06 -12.03 25.54
CA SER A 112 8.67 -11.58 25.35
C SER A 112 8.00 -11.31 26.70
N PHE A 113 8.15 -10.10 27.24
CA PHE A 113 7.45 -9.69 28.46
C PHE A 113 6.24 -8.81 28.12
N THR A 114 5.07 -9.17 28.67
CA THR A 114 3.87 -8.33 28.65
C THR A 114 4.06 -7.16 29.63
N HIS A 115 4.47 -5.98 29.14
CA HIS A 115 4.42 -4.77 29.95
C HIS A 115 2.98 -4.22 29.99
N ASN A 116 2.37 -4.25 31.18
CA ASN A 116 1.07 -3.68 31.57
C ASN A 116 -0.21 -4.31 30.96
N LEU A 117 -0.96 -4.97 31.83
CA LEU A 117 -2.17 -5.76 31.58
C LEU A 117 -3.46 -4.93 31.37
N THR A 118 -3.41 -3.79 30.68
CA THR A 118 -4.62 -3.01 30.34
C THR A 118 -4.79 -2.68 28.86
N GLU A 119 -3.79 -2.92 28.02
CA GLU A 119 -3.92 -2.79 26.57
C GLU A 119 -3.47 -4.09 25.88
N VAL A 120 -4.38 -4.69 25.12
CA VAL A 120 -4.04 -5.75 24.17
C VAL A 120 -3.12 -5.13 23.11
N GLY A 121 -1.82 -5.47 23.10
CA GLY A 121 -0.99 -5.26 21.90
C GLY A 121 0.40 -4.64 22.02
N ARG A 122 1.16 -4.84 23.11
CA ARG A 122 2.61 -4.55 23.06
C ARG A 122 3.43 -5.75 23.52
N CYS A 123 3.80 -6.60 22.56
CA CYS A 123 4.98 -7.44 22.72
C CYS A 123 6.17 -6.56 22.34
N GLN A 124 6.99 -6.18 23.31
CA GLN A 124 8.30 -5.60 23.05
C GLN A 124 9.33 -6.57 23.61
N CYS A 125 10.34 -6.88 22.81
CA CYS A 125 11.57 -7.48 23.28
C CYS A 125 12.54 -6.33 23.55
N ASP A 126 12.93 -6.15 24.81
CA ASP A 126 14.19 -5.46 25.14
C ASP A 126 15.38 -6.39 24.81
#